data_AF-A0A6N6S5M1-F1
#
_entry.id   AF-A0A6N6S5M1-F1
#
_cell.length_a   1.000
_cell.length_b   1.000
_cell.length_c   1.000
_cell.angle_alpha   90.00
_cell.angle_beta   90.00
_cell.angle_gamma   90.00
#
_symmetry.space_group_name_H-M   'P 1'
#
loop_
_entity.id
_entity.type
_entity.pdbx_description
1 polymer ?
#
loop_
_entity_poly.entity_id
_entity_poly.type
_entity_poly.pdbx_seq_one_letter_code
_entity_poly.pdbx_strand_id
1 'polypeptide(L)'
;VNDSDSTDLLAALGINTFFSGTDASDIMVNTDIAEDVSLIAASTGAVGNTTNALRLASLQHNTSALDNTTFANYLHQIASSLGEETSNAYRSEENFTNLETSIRNRRDEISGVSTDEELVNLVRFQQAYQASAKYISIVDGLVQGLLTSIG
;
A
#
# COMPACT_ATOMS: atom_id res chain seq x y z
N VAL A 1 -17.69 7.76 44.59
CA VAL A 1 -18.90 7.57 43.75
C VAL A 1 -19.47 6.24 44.14
N ASN A 2 -20.66 6.25 44.73
CA ASN A 2 -21.30 5.04 45.22
C ASN A 2 -21.87 4.31 44.00
N ASP A 3 -21.09 3.40 43.43
CA ASP A 3 -21.59 2.50 42.42
C ASP A 3 -22.35 1.38 43.11
N SER A 4 -23.66 1.32 42.90
CA SER A 4 -24.50 0.28 43.47
C SER A 4 -24.31 -1.07 42.75
N ASP A 5 -23.67 -1.09 41.58
CA ASP A 5 -23.35 -2.30 40.83
C ASP A 5 -21.83 -2.45 40.68
N SER A 6 -21.19 -3.04 41.68
CA SER A 6 -19.74 -3.31 41.63
C SER A 6 -19.34 -4.41 40.63
N THR A 7 -20.30 -5.03 39.95
CA THR A 7 -20.08 -6.13 39.00
C THR A 7 -20.31 -5.75 37.54
N ASP A 8 -20.77 -4.52 37.28
CA ASP A 8 -21.18 -4.02 35.95
C ASP A 8 -22.22 -4.92 35.24
N LEU A 9 -22.93 -5.77 35.98
CA LEU A 9 -23.87 -6.74 35.43
C LEU A 9 -25.10 -6.06 34.82
N LEU A 10 -25.59 -5.00 35.46
CA LEU A 10 -26.75 -4.25 34.96
C LEU A 10 -26.42 -3.54 33.65
N ALA A 11 -25.21 -2.98 33.55
CA ALA A 11 -24.72 -2.38 32.32
C ALA A 11 -24.53 -3.42 31.21
N ALA A 12 -23.99 -4.60 31.53
CA ALA A 12 -23.84 -5.70 30.57
C ALA A 12 -25.18 -6.25 30.06
N LEU A 13 -26.24 -6.18 30.87
CA LEU A 13 -27.60 -6.53 30.47
C LEU A 13 -28.34 -5.39 29.75
N GLY A 14 -27.71 -4.24 29.55
CA GLY A 14 -28.31 -3.07 28.89
C GLY A 14 -29.35 -2.35 29.74
N ILE A 15 -29.42 -2.62 31.04
CA ILE A 15 -30.37 -2.00 31.95
C ILE A 15 -29.83 -0.65 32.40
N ASN A 16 -30.61 0.42 32.17
CA ASN A 16 -30.27 1.79 32.55
C ASN A 16 -28.94 2.29 31.94
N THR A 17 -28.63 1.84 30.72
CA THR A 17 -27.45 2.29 29.96
C THR A 17 -27.82 3.41 28.98
N PHE A 18 -26.88 4.32 28.75
CA PHE A 18 -27.05 5.37 27.73
C PHE A 18 -26.86 4.83 26.31
N PHE A 19 -25.91 3.90 26.14
CA PHE A 19 -25.63 3.21 24.89
C PHE A 19 -25.99 1.72 25.01
N SER A 20 -26.33 1.12 23.88
CA SER A 20 -26.49 -0.32 23.68
C SER A 20 -25.61 -0.78 22.52
N GLY A 21 -25.38 -2.08 22.43
CA GLY A 21 -24.44 -2.68 21.47
C GLY A 21 -23.23 -3.28 22.19
N THR A 22 -22.47 -4.07 21.45
CA THR A 22 -21.31 -4.82 21.94
C THR A 22 -20.02 -4.50 21.18
N ASP A 23 -20.13 -3.89 19.99
CA ASP A 23 -19.01 -3.54 19.14
C ASP A 23 -19.26 -2.25 18.33
N ALA A 24 -18.31 -1.90 17.46
CA ALA A 24 -18.38 -0.68 16.66
C ALA A 24 -19.45 -0.73 15.55
N SER A 25 -19.97 -1.90 15.21
CA SER A 25 -20.96 -2.10 14.16
C SER A 25 -22.41 -1.96 14.66
N ASP A 26 -22.64 -2.24 15.94
CA ASP A 26 -23.97 -2.24 16.56
C ASP A 26 -24.17 -1.17 17.64
N ILE A 27 -23.10 -0.43 18.02
CA ILE A 27 -23.19 0.62 19.03
C ILE A 27 -24.21 1.70 18.63
N MET A 28 -25.14 1.98 19.54
CA MET A 28 -26.21 2.95 19.34
C MET A 28 -26.66 3.55 20.68
N VAL A 29 -27.43 4.64 20.63
CA VAL A 29 -28.16 5.13 21.81
C VAL A 29 -29.22 4.10 22.18
N ASN A 30 -29.38 3.83 23.48
CA ASN A 30 -30.39 2.89 23.97
C ASN A 30 -31.78 3.23 23.40
N THR A 31 -32.50 2.23 22.90
CA THR A 31 -33.78 2.41 22.20
C THR A 31 -34.82 3.13 23.05
N ASP A 32 -34.86 2.86 24.36
CA ASP A 32 -35.81 3.51 25.26
C ASP A 32 -35.57 5.03 25.31
N ILE A 33 -34.30 5.45 25.32
CA ILE A 33 -33.90 6.87 25.29
C ILE A 33 -34.16 7.48 23.91
N ALA A 34 -33.96 6.71 22.84
CA ALA A 34 -34.22 7.17 21.47
C ALA A 34 -35.71 7.41 21.23
N GLU A 35 -36.58 6.57 21.82
CA GLU A 35 -38.04 6.72 21.77
C GLU A 35 -38.56 7.81 22.71
N ASP A 36 -37.96 7.96 23.90
CA ASP A 36 -38.30 9.01 24.87
C ASP A 36 -37.05 9.66 25.49
N VAL A 37 -36.66 10.82 24.95
CA VAL A 37 -35.53 11.62 25.42
C VAL A 37 -35.70 12.14 26.85
N SER A 38 -36.92 12.13 27.41
CA SER A 38 -37.15 12.54 28.80
C SER A 38 -36.57 11.54 29.81
N LEU A 39 -36.24 10.33 29.37
CA LEU A 39 -35.59 9.30 30.19
C LEU A 39 -34.09 9.58 30.46
N ILE A 40 -33.50 10.61 29.84
CA ILE A 40 -32.10 10.98 30.10
C ILE A 40 -31.94 11.51 31.53
N ALA A 41 -31.34 10.71 32.39
CA ALA A 41 -31.04 11.05 33.77
C ALA A 41 -29.76 11.92 33.90
N ALA A 42 -29.83 13.18 33.47
CA ALA A 42 -28.70 14.13 33.54
C ALA A 42 -28.27 14.49 34.99
N SER A 43 -29.11 14.21 35.98
CA SER A 43 -28.92 14.54 37.40
C SER A 43 -29.00 13.30 38.28
N THR A 44 -28.51 13.41 39.52
CA THR A 44 -28.67 12.37 40.56
C THR A 44 -29.81 12.68 41.55
N GLY A 45 -30.76 13.57 41.19
CA GLY A 45 -32.02 13.72 41.94
C GLY A 45 -32.52 15.14 42.24
N ALA A 46 -31.73 16.20 42.02
CA ALA A 46 -32.17 17.57 42.25
C ALA A 46 -32.40 18.35 40.94
N VAL A 47 -33.43 19.20 40.91
CA VAL A 47 -33.65 20.14 39.80
C VAL A 47 -32.45 21.09 39.73
N GLY A 48 -31.84 21.20 38.54
CA GLY A 48 -30.62 22.00 38.32
C GLY A 48 -29.30 21.27 38.59
N ASN A 49 -29.33 20.01 39.07
CA ASN A 49 -28.13 19.18 39.15
C ASN A 49 -27.80 18.60 37.76
N THR A 50 -26.53 18.68 37.36
CA THR A 50 -26.02 18.18 36.06
C THR A 50 -24.88 17.17 36.24
N THR A 51 -24.83 16.50 37.40
CA THR A 51 -23.69 15.65 37.79
C THR A 51 -23.46 14.51 36.80
N ASN A 52 -24.50 13.82 36.33
CA ASN A 52 -24.32 12.72 35.37
C ASN A 52 -23.89 13.25 33.99
N ALA A 53 -24.45 14.38 33.55
CA ALA A 53 -24.00 15.03 32.32
C ALA A 53 -22.52 15.44 32.38
N LEU A 54 -22.05 15.95 33.53
CA LEU A 54 -20.64 16.28 33.73
C LEU A 54 -19.75 15.04 33.79
N ARG A 55 -20.23 13.94 34.38
CA ARG A 55 -19.52 12.64 34.38
C ARG A 55 -19.38 12.10 32.97
N LEU A 56 -20.44 12.16 32.17
CA LEU A 56 -20.42 11.79 30.76
C LEU A 56 -19.42 12.64 29.97
N ALA A 57 -19.46 13.97 30.15
CA ALA A 57 -18.50 14.88 29.53
C ALA A 57 -17.06 14.63 29.99
N SER A 58 -16.85 14.17 31.22
CA SER A 58 -15.53 13.81 31.75
C SER A 58 -14.96 12.54 31.12
N LEU A 59 -15.79 11.65 30.56
CA LEU A 59 -15.32 10.41 29.91
C LEU A 59 -14.37 10.69 28.74
N GLN A 60 -14.49 11.82 28.05
CA GLN A 60 -13.57 12.17 26.95
C GLN A 60 -12.09 12.26 27.41
N HIS A 61 -11.85 12.50 28.70
CA HIS A 61 -10.52 12.56 29.31
C HIS A 61 -10.15 11.28 30.06
N ASN A 62 -11.04 10.29 30.12
CA ASN A 62 -10.77 9.02 30.77
C ASN A 62 -9.78 8.21 29.93
N THR A 63 -8.77 7.64 30.58
CA THR A 63 -7.75 6.81 29.93
C THR A 63 -7.85 5.33 30.29
N SER A 64 -8.67 4.98 31.28
CA SER A 64 -8.73 3.63 31.86
C SER A 64 -9.36 2.61 30.91
N ALA A 65 -10.18 3.05 29.96
CA ALA A 65 -10.91 2.16 29.06
C ALA A 65 -10.11 1.66 27.85
N LEU A 66 -9.09 2.41 27.40
CA LEU A 66 -8.38 2.15 26.14
C LEU A 66 -6.87 2.30 26.36
N ASP A 67 -6.21 1.27 26.90
CA ASP A 67 -4.73 1.20 27.03
C ASP A 67 -4.06 2.49 27.52
N ASN A 68 -4.64 3.13 28.54
CA ASN A 68 -4.16 4.37 29.12
C ASN A 68 -4.12 5.58 28.14
N THR A 69 -5.02 5.60 27.15
CA THR A 69 -5.22 6.71 26.22
C THR A 69 -6.68 7.18 26.19
N THR A 70 -6.92 8.41 25.76
CA THR A 70 -8.28 8.94 25.59
C THR A 70 -8.93 8.39 24.33
N PHE A 71 -10.26 8.39 24.26
CA PHE A 71 -11.00 8.01 23.06
C PHE A 71 -10.54 8.76 21.79
N ALA A 72 -10.31 10.07 21.91
CA ALA A 72 -9.83 10.88 20.79
C ALA A 72 -8.43 10.46 20.34
N ASN A 73 -7.50 10.27 21.28
CA ASN A 73 -6.14 9.84 20.96
C ASN A 73 -6.11 8.43 20.39
N TYR A 74 -6.95 7.52 20.87
CA TYR A 74 -7.06 6.16 20.32
C TYR A 74 -7.48 6.18 18.85
N LEU A 75 -8.52 6.97 18.50
CA LEU A 75 -8.92 7.15 17.10
C LEU A 75 -7.82 7.79 16.25
N HIS A 76 -7.07 8.76 16.81
CA HIS A 76 -5.91 9.33 16.13
C HIS A 76 -4.79 8.31 15.90
N GLN A 77 -4.56 7.37 16.82
CA GLN A 77 -3.57 6.30 16.66
C GLN A 77 -3.97 5.34 15.54
N ILE A 78 -5.25 4.96 15.45
CA ILE A 78 -5.76 4.13 14.34
C ILE A 78 -5.52 4.84 13.01
N ALA A 79 -5.92 6.11 12.90
CA ALA A 79 -5.72 6.89 11.67
C ALA A 79 -4.24 7.06 11.32
N SER A 80 -3.38 7.27 12.33
CA SER A 80 -1.93 7.41 12.15
C SER A 80 -1.30 6.10 11.68
N SER A 81 -1.68 4.97 12.26
CA SER A 81 -1.19 3.64 11.88
C SER A 81 -1.58 3.31 10.44
N LEU A 82 -2.82 3.60 10.04
CA LEU A 82 -3.26 3.44 8.65
C LEU A 82 -2.46 4.34 7.68
N GLY A 83 -2.18 5.57 8.09
CA GLY A 83 -1.36 6.50 7.31
C GLY A 83 0.08 6.02 7.15
N GLU A 84 0.68 5.47 8.20
CA GLU A 84 2.00 4.86 8.18
C GLU A 84 2.04 3.64 7.25
N GLU A 85 1.09 2.72 7.38
CA GLU A 85 1.00 1.53 6.54
C GLU A 85 0.85 1.91 5.06
N THR A 86 -0.01 2.88 4.76
CA THR A 86 -0.20 3.41 3.40
C THR A 86 1.10 4.02 2.85
N SER A 87 1.80 4.83 3.64
CA SER A 87 3.07 5.44 3.25
C SER A 87 4.15 4.39 2.98
N ASN A 88 4.21 3.35 3.82
CA ASN A 88 5.13 2.23 3.64
C ASN A 88 4.81 1.42 2.37
N ALA A 89 3.53 1.21 2.06
CA ALA A 89 3.10 0.54 0.84
C ALA A 89 3.55 1.32 -0.42
N TYR A 90 3.36 2.63 -0.46
CA TYR A 90 3.84 3.48 -1.57
C TYR A 90 5.36 3.42 -1.74
N ARG A 91 6.12 3.54 -0.64
CA ARG A 91 7.59 3.42 -0.69
C ARG A 91 8.03 2.06 -1.20
N SER A 92 7.33 0.99 -0.80
CA SER A 92 7.64 -0.35 -1.27
C SER A 92 7.37 -0.50 -2.76
N GLU A 93 6.28 0.06 -3.27
CA GLU A 93 5.93 0.06 -4.69
C GLU A 93 6.95 0.83 -5.52
N GLU A 94 7.37 2.01 -5.07
CA GLU A 94 8.44 2.79 -5.70
C GLU A 94 9.76 1.99 -5.74
N ASN A 95 10.14 1.36 -4.62
CA ASN A 95 11.35 0.55 -4.54
C ASN A 95 11.32 -0.63 -5.51
N PHE A 96 10.20 -1.36 -5.59
CA PHE A 96 10.08 -2.49 -6.52
C PHE A 96 10.06 -2.04 -7.98
N THR A 97 9.44 -0.90 -8.29
CA THR A 97 9.47 -0.30 -9.63
C THR A 97 10.88 0.10 -10.05
N ASN A 98 11.64 0.71 -9.14
CA ASN A 98 13.04 1.07 -9.37
C ASN A 98 13.93 -0.17 -9.55
N LEU A 99 13.69 -1.22 -8.74
CA LEU A 99 14.40 -2.48 -8.86
C LEU A 99 14.09 -3.18 -10.18
N GLU A 100 12.82 -3.23 -10.58
CA GLU A 100 12.39 -3.80 -11.85
C GLU A 100 13.06 -3.07 -13.02
N THR A 101 13.05 -1.74 -13.01
CA THR A 101 13.71 -0.91 -14.03
C THR A 101 15.22 -1.21 -14.09
N SER A 102 15.87 -1.32 -12.93
CA SER A 102 17.30 -1.65 -12.86
C SER A 102 17.62 -3.04 -13.42
N ILE A 103 16.77 -4.03 -13.14
CA ILE A 103 16.92 -5.39 -13.66
C ILE A 103 16.67 -5.41 -15.18
N ARG A 104 15.64 -4.72 -15.67
CA ARG A 104 15.36 -4.59 -17.12
C ARG A 104 16.55 -3.95 -17.84
N ASN A 105 17.10 -2.86 -17.33
CA ASN A 105 18.28 -2.21 -17.91
C ASN A 105 19.48 -3.16 -17.96
N ARG A 106 19.77 -3.89 -16.88
CA ARG A 106 20.86 -4.89 -16.87
C ARG A 106 20.63 -6.03 -17.87
N ARG A 107 19.38 -6.49 -18.01
CA ARG A 107 19.03 -7.51 -18.99
C ARG A 107 19.28 -6.98 -20.40
N ASP A 108 18.88 -5.76 -20.68
CA ASP A 108 19.04 -5.12 -21.99
C ASP A 108 20.51 -4.76 -22.26
N GLU A 109 21.36 -4.54 -21.25
CA GLU A 109 22.82 -4.42 -21.43
C GLU A 109 23.47 -5.75 -21.86
N ILE A 110 23.02 -6.88 -21.30
CA ILE A 110 23.60 -8.21 -21.59
C ILE A 110 23.02 -8.82 -22.87
N SER A 111 21.71 -8.67 -23.07
CA SER A 111 20.94 -9.32 -24.14
C SER A 111 20.55 -8.34 -25.25
N GLY A 112 20.79 -7.04 -25.07
CA GLY A 112 20.54 -6.04 -26.09
C GLY A 112 21.58 -6.16 -27.19
N VAL A 113 21.08 -6.36 -28.40
CA VAL A 113 21.91 -6.32 -29.60
C VAL A 113 21.92 -4.87 -30.08
N SER A 114 23.09 -4.27 -30.20
CA SER A 114 23.20 -2.94 -30.82
C SER A 114 22.93 -3.08 -32.31
N THR A 115 21.78 -2.59 -32.77
CA THR A 115 21.40 -2.63 -34.20
C THR A 115 22.45 -1.94 -35.08
N ASP A 116 23.13 -0.93 -34.54
CA ASP A 116 24.22 -0.24 -35.25
C ASP A 116 25.47 -1.12 -35.36
N GLU A 117 25.85 -1.87 -34.32
CA GLU A 117 26.95 -2.84 -34.41
C GLU A 117 26.61 -4.01 -35.34
N GLU A 118 25.37 -4.52 -35.30
CA GLU A 118 24.91 -5.54 -36.24
C GLU A 118 24.94 -5.03 -37.68
N LEU A 119 24.51 -3.78 -37.93
CA LEU A 119 24.57 -3.16 -39.25
C LEU A 119 26.01 -3.00 -39.74
N VAL A 120 26.93 -2.55 -38.88
CA VAL A 120 28.37 -2.43 -39.21
C VAL A 120 28.96 -3.79 -39.54
N ASN A 121 28.65 -4.83 -38.74
CA ASN A 121 29.10 -6.19 -39.01
C ASN A 121 28.52 -6.73 -40.32
N LEU A 122 27.25 -6.45 -40.61
CA LEU A 122 26.60 -6.83 -41.85
C LEU A 122 27.26 -6.17 -43.06
N VAL A 123 27.51 -4.85 -43.00
CA VAL A 123 28.24 -4.13 -44.06
C VAL A 123 29.64 -4.70 -44.25
N ARG A 124 30.35 -5.01 -43.16
CA ARG A 124 31.67 -5.65 -43.20
C ARG A 124 31.61 -7.03 -43.88
N PHE A 125 30.63 -7.86 -43.55
CA PHE A 125 30.44 -9.16 -44.20
C PHE A 125 30.09 -9.02 -45.68
N GLN A 126 29.27 -8.03 -46.06
CA GLN A 126 28.98 -7.73 -47.46
C GLN A 126 30.25 -7.32 -48.23
N GLN A 127 31.08 -6.45 -47.67
CA GLN A 127 32.35 -6.04 -48.27
C GLN A 127 33.33 -7.21 -48.40
N ALA A 128 33.47 -8.02 -47.35
CA ALA A 128 34.31 -9.22 -47.38
C ALA A 128 33.84 -10.20 -48.45
N TYR A 129 32.53 -10.42 -48.57
CA TYR A 129 31.95 -11.29 -49.59
C TYR A 129 32.24 -10.77 -51.01
N GLN A 130 32.06 -9.48 -51.25
CA GLN A 130 32.39 -8.86 -52.54
C GLN A 130 33.89 -8.98 -52.88
N ALA A 131 34.77 -8.79 -51.88
CA ALA A 131 36.21 -8.96 -52.06
C ALA A 131 36.58 -10.41 -52.39
N SER A 132 35.98 -11.39 -51.69
CA SER A 132 36.15 -12.82 -51.97
C SER A 132 35.67 -13.20 -53.37
N ALA A 133 34.51 -12.70 -53.80
CA ALA A 133 34.00 -12.93 -55.15
C ALA A 133 34.96 -12.39 -56.22
N LYS A 134 35.48 -11.16 -56.03
CA LYS A 134 36.46 -10.57 -56.93
C LYS A 134 37.77 -11.35 -56.96
N TYR A 135 38.24 -11.84 -55.81
CA TYR A 135 39.42 -12.70 -55.72
C TYR A 135 39.23 -13.99 -56.51
N ILE A 136 38.08 -14.66 -56.38
CA ILE A 136 37.75 -15.88 -57.14
C ILE A 136 37.75 -15.58 -58.65
N SER A 137 37.17 -14.46 -59.08
CA SER A 137 37.20 -14.07 -60.50
C SER A 137 38.62 -13.83 -61.03
N ILE A 138 39.51 -13.25 -60.21
CA ILE A 138 40.92 -13.08 -60.59
C ILE A 138 41.60 -14.44 -60.72
N VAL A 139 41.39 -15.34 -59.76
CA VAL A 139 41.96 -16.70 -59.80
C VAL A 139 41.46 -17.46 -61.03
N ASP A 140 40.15 -17.41 -61.32
CA ASP A 140 39.57 -18.06 -62.52
C ASP A 140 40.18 -17.50 -63.82
N GLY A 141 40.37 -16.18 -63.89
CA GLY A 141 41.07 -15.54 -65.01
C GLY A 141 42.54 -15.98 -65.15
N LEU A 142 43.26 -16.14 -64.05
CA LEU A 142 44.64 -16.64 -64.06
C LEU A 142 44.70 -18.10 -64.52
N VAL A 143 43.77 -18.94 -64.06
CA VAL A 143 43.69 -20.36 -64.47
C VAL A 143 43.40 -20.48 -65.96
N GLN A 144 42.44 -19.71 -66.51
CA GLN A 144 42.17 -19.68 -67.95
C GLN A 144 43.37 -19.16 -68.76
N GLY A 145 44.05 -18.13 -68.28
CA GLY A 145 45.26 -17.60 -68.93
C GLY A 145 46.39 -18.63 -69.02
N LEU A 146 46.64 -19.37 -67.94
CA LEU A 146 47.62 -20.45 -67.93
C LEU A 146 47.23 -21.57 -68.89
N LEU A 147 45.97 -22.01 -68.87
CA LEU A 147 45.47 -23.09 -69.73
C LEU A 147 45.61 -22.75 -71.23
N THR A 148 45.37 -21.49 -71.60
CA THR A 148 45.47 -21.02 -72.99
C THR A 148 46.91 -20.90 -73.50
N SER A 149 47.91 -20.80 -72.60
CA SER A 149 49.32 -20.73 -73.01
C SER A 149 50.01 -22.10 -73.15
N ILE A 150 49.40 -23.15 -72.60
CA ILE A 150 49.95 -24.52 -72.58
C ILE A 150 49.29 -25.40 -73.66
N GLY A 151 48.11 -25.02 -74.16
CA GLY A 151 47.46 -25.61 -75.35
C GLY A 151 47.79 -24.86 -76.62
#